data_AF-A0A524LQM6-F1
#
_entry.id   AF-A0A524LQM6-F1
#
_cell.length_a   1.000
_cell.length_b   1.000
_cell.length_c   1.000
_cell.angle_alpha   90.00
_cell.angle_beta   90.00
_cell.angle_gamma   90.00
#
_symmetry.space_group_name_H-M   'P 1'
#
loop_
_entity.id
_entity.type
_entity.pdbx_description
1 polymer ?
#
loop_
_entity_poly.entity_id
_entity_poly.type
_entity_poly.pdbx_seq_one_letter_code
_entity_poly.pdbx_strand_id
1 'polypeptide(L)'
;MSDRGSRTEAPNDVELDVIRSFGWSIMEAEETLYQRFLHLSVKRSLMSRDDFTTILRNMESKGFVSPIHLQGLKGYQKLVVESNAMASLRPKDPLDEIRLVIGSKKAIPRIAKETPIKINGDLLEKSETIGKAIQTELESWMLRETGRISKGLVHEHMKNMCHALSESEESLFEYVRTQTPGILIEIGQILRLSGPDFLLLSLRVTESNVRKYSF
;
A
#
# COMPACT_ATOMS: atom_id res chain seq x y z
N MET A 1 -13.24 -34.16 -13.90
CA MET A 1 -12.15 -34.37 -14.87
C MET A 1 -12.03 -33.16 -15.77
N SER A 2 -10.97 -32.38 -15.60
CA SER A 2 -10.29 -31.61 -16.65
C SER A 2 -9.01 -31.05 -16.03
N ASP A 3 -8.02 -31.93 -15.90
CA ASP A 3 -6.62 -31.53 -15.81
C ASP A 3 -6.29 -30.75 -17.07
N ARG A 4 -6.14 -29.42 -16.94
CA ARG A 4 -5.39 -28.61 -17.91
C ARG A 4 -4.09 -28.23 -17.26
N GLY A 5 -3.10 -29.10 -17.44
CA GLY A 5 -1.71 -28.71 -17.30
C GLY A 5 -1.38 -27.65 -18.36
N SER A 6 -1.32 -26.39 -17.95
CA SER A 6 -0.54 -25.38 -18.65
C SER A 6 0.73 -25.19 -17.83
N ARG A 7 1.86 -25.61 -18.38
CA ARG A 7 3.19 -25.18 -17.92
C ARG A 7 3.13 -23.67 -17.73
N THR A 8 3.10 -23.20 -16.49
CA THR A 8 3.23 -21.77 -16.18
C THR A 8 4.64 -21.41 -16.58
N GLU A 9 4.80 -20.89 -17.79
CA GLU A 9 6.05 -20.32 -18.28
C GLU A 9 6.51 -19.31 -17.23
N ALA A 10 7.76 -19.40 -16.76
CA ALA A 10 8.22 -18.49 -15.73
C ALA A 10 8.22 -17.04 -16.29
N PRO A 11 7.79 -16.03 -15.51
CA PRO A 11 7.78 -14.66 -15.98
C PRO A 11 9.21 -14.22 -16.35
N ASN A 12 9.35 -13.61 -17.53
CA ASN A 12 10.61 -13.02 -17.99
C ASN A 12 10.99 -11.82 -17.11
N ASP A 13 12.24 -11.37 -17.15
CA ASP A 13 12.76 -10.26 -16.35
C ASP A 13 11.91 -8.98 -16.47
N VAL A 14 11.40 -8.68 -17.67
CA VAL A 14 10.51 -7.52 -17.88
C VAL A 14 9.14 -7.74 -17.24
N GLU A 15 8.57 -8.93 -17.39
CA GLU A 15 7.27 -9.29 -16.79
C GLU A 15 7.36 -9.30 -15.25
N LEU A 16 8.50 -9.72 -14.70
CA LEU A 16 8.81 -9.62 -13.27
C LEU A 16 8.87 -8.17 -12.81
N ASP A 17 9.46 -7.27 -13.58
CA ASP A 17 9.49 -5.85 -13.24
C ASP A 17 8.09 -5.22 -13.31
N VAL A 18 7.25 -5.65 -14.27
CA VAL A 18 5.82 -5.27 -14.27
C VAL A 18 5.13 -5.79 -13.02
N ILE A 19 5.36 -7.04 -12.62
CA ILE A 19 4.81 -7.61 -11.37
C ILE A 19 5.30 -6.82 -10.15
N ARG A 20 6.56 -6.39 -10.11
CA ARG A 20 7.10 -5.52 -9.05
C ARG A 20 6.48 -4.13 -9.07
N SER A 21 6.05 -3.64 -10.23
CA SER A 21 5.40 -2.33 -10.40
C SER A 21 4.01 -2.27 -9.72
N PHE A 22 3.40 -3.42 -9.45
CA PHE A 22 2.22 -3.49 -8.57
C PHE A 22 2.55 -3.16 -7.11
N GLY A 23 3.81 -3.34 -6.70
CA GLY A 23 4.24 -3.23 -5.30
C GLY A 23 3.38 -4.13 -4.40
N TRP A 24 2.82 -3.53 -3.36
CA TRP A 24 1.91 -4.17 -2.40
C TRP A 24 0.46 -4.27 -2.89
N SER A 25 0.11 -3.67 -4.02
CA SER A 25 -1.26 -3.62 -4.50
C SER A 25 -1.62 -4.84 -5.34
N ILE A 26 -2.79 -5.43 -5.09
CA ILE A 26 -3.36 -6.49 -5.94
C ILE A 26 -3.91 -5.90 -7.24
N MET A 27 -4.31 -4.62 -7.24
CA MET A 27 -4.97 -3.96 -8.36
C MET A 27 -4.44 -2.54 -8.55
N GLU A 28 -4.09 -2.18 -9.78
CA GLU A 28 -3.60 -0.85 -10.12
C GLU A 28 -4.05 -0.34 -11.50
N ALA A 29 -4.08 0.98 -11.64
CA ALA A 29 -4.33 1.62 -12.92
C ALA A 29 -3.15 1.40 -13.89
N GLU A 30 -3.44 1.26 -15.18
CA GLU A 30 -2.41 1.02 -16.21
C GLU A 30 -1.37 2.15 -16.26
N GLU A 31 -1.80 3.40 -16.09
CA GLU A 31 -0.90 4.56 -16.04
C GLU A 31 0.07 4.48 -14.86
N THR A 32 -0.45 4.16 -13.67
CA THR A 32 0.35 4.04 -12.46
C THR A 32 1.38 2.91 -12.59
N LEU A 33 0.96 1.77 -13.15
CA LEU A 33 1.86 0.65 -13.42
C LEU A 33 2.96 1.04 -14.41
N TYR A 34 2.63 1.75 -15.48
CA TYR A 34 3.62 2.19 -16.47
C TYR A 34 4.66 3.13 -15.88
N GLN A 35 4.23 4.15 -15.12
CA GLN A 35 5.15 5.09 -14.48
C GLN A 35 6.05 4.38 -13.45
N ARG A 36 5.48 3.52 -12.62
CA ARG A 36 6.23 2.69 -11.67
C ARG A 36 7.23 1.78 -12.37
N PHE A 37 6.84 1.17 -13.48
CA PHE A 37 7.71 0.33 -14.30
C PHE A 37 8.90 1.11 -14.86
N LEU A 38 8.67 2.30 -15.43
CA LEU A 38 9.78 3.16 -15.91
C LEU A 38 10.76 3.52 -14.81
N HIS A 39 10.26 3.70 -13.58
CA HIS A 39 11.05 4.02 -12.41
C HIS A 39 11.81 2.82 -11.84
N LEU A 40 11.24 1.61 -11.89
CA LEU A 40 11.92 0.39 -11.46
C LEU A 40 12.94 -0.10 -12.49
N SER A 41 12.54 -0.18 -13.76
CA SER A 41 13.33 -0.76 -14.85
C SER A 41 14.29 0.24 -15.51
N VAL A 42 14.73 1.28 -14.79
CA VAL A 42 15.60 2.36 -15.31
C VAL A 42 16.87 1.83 -15.97
N LYS A 43 17.40 0.69 -15.53
CA LYS A 43 18.61 0.05 -16.11
C LYS A 43 18.34 -0.75 -17.39
N ARG A 44 17.07 -1.05 -17.72
CA ARG A 44 16.69 -2.04 -18.75
C ARG A 44 15.63 -1.58 -19.76
N SER A 45 14.97 -0.44 -19.58
CA SER A 45 13.95 -0.01 -20.55
C SER A 45 13.64 1.48 -20.53
N LEU A 46 13.98 2.15 -21.63
CA LEU A 46 13.18 3.23 -22.19
C LEU A 46 12.14 2.57 -23.08
N MET A 47 11.02 2.13 -22.51
CA MET A 47 9.95 1.44 -23.22
C MET A 47 8.79 2.41 -23.48
N SER A 48 8.22 2.37 -24.68
CA SER A 48 7.04 3.18 -24.99
C SER A 48 5.80 2.64 -24.28
N ARG A 49 4.77 3.48 -24.18
CA ARG A 49 3.49 3.07 -23.58
C ARG A 49 2.83 1.93 -24.37
N ASP A 50 2.91 1.97 -25.69
CA ASP A 50 2.28 0.97 -26.57
C ASP A 50 2.93 -0.41 -26.41
N ASP A 51 4.26 -0.42 -26.25
CA ASP A 51 5.02 -1.64 -25.96
C ASP A 51 4.63 -2.20 -24.59
N PHE A 52 4.49 -1.34 -23.58
CA PHE A 52 4.05 -1.72 -22.24
C PHE A 52 2.63 -2.31 -22.24
N THR A 53 1.69 -1.72 -22.98
CA THR A 53 0.34 -2.27 -23.15
C THR A 53 0.37 -3.63 -23.86
N THR A 54 1.28 -3.83 -24.80
CA THR A 54 1.48 -5.13 -25.48
C THR A 54 1.99 -6.19 -24.50
N ILE A 55 2.90 -5.82 -23.59
CA ILE A 55 3.36 -6.71 -22.51
C ILE A 55 2.22 -7.08 -21.58
N LEU A 56 1.39 -6.12 -21.16
CA LEU A 56 0.25 -6.40 -20.29
C LEU A 56 -0.76 -7.37 -20.94
N ARG A 57 -1.02 -7.25 -22.25
CA ARG A 57 -1.84 -8.22 -23.00
C ARG A 57 -1.20 -9.60 -23.07
N ASN A 58 0.13 -9.66 -23.21
CA ASN A 58 0.85 -10.94 -23.19
C ASN A 58 0.77 -11.58 -21.81
N MET A 59 0.98 -10.79 -20.74
CA MET A 59 0.84 -11.24 -19.35
C MET A 59 -0.59 -11.67 -19.01
N GLU A 60 -1.60 -11.03 -19.59
CA GLU A 60 -2.99 -11.45 -19.51
C GLU A 60 -3.19 -12.83 -20.14
N SER A 61 -2.67 -13.04 -21.36
CA SER A 61 -2.77 -14.34 -22.05
C SER A 61 -2.05 -15.48 -21.30
N LYS A 62 -1.01 -15.14 -20.52
CA LYS A 62 -0.27 -16.06 -19.65
C LYS A 62 -0.92 -16.26 -18.27
N GLY A 63 -1.99 -15.52 -17.97
CA GLY A 63 -2.71 -15.62 -16.69
C GLY A 63 -2.00 -14.95 -15.52
N PHE A 64 -1.07 -14.02 -15.75
CA PHE A 64 -0.39 -13.29 -14.70
C PHE A 64 -1.16 -12.07 -14.20
N VAL A 65 -1.92 -11.43 -15.10
CA VAL A 65 -2.76 -10.26 -14.80
C VAL A 65 -4.12 -10.41 -15.46
N SER A 66 -5.11 -9.68 -14.97
CA SER A 66 -6.45 -9.59 -15.57
C SER A 66 -6.84 -8.12 -15.73
N PRO A 67 -7.40 -7.70 -16.87
CA PRO A 67 -7.88 -6.33 -17.03
C PRO A 67 -9.11 -6.09 -16.15
N ILE A 68 -9.14 -4.92 -15.50
CA ILE A 68 -10.23 -4.46 -14.66
C ILE A 68 -10.53 -2.98 -14.95
N HIS A 69 -11.70 -2.51 -14.53
CA HIS A 69 -12.03 -1.08 -14.56
C HIS A 69 -12.01 -0.54 -13.13
N LEU A 70 -11.11 0.41 -12.88
CA LEU A 70 -10.97 1.09 -11.59
C LEU A 70 -11.48 2.52 -11.75
N GLN A 71 -12.67 2.81 -11.20
CA GLN A 71 -13.26 4.17 -11.21
C GLN A 71 -13.31 4.83 -12.60
N GLY A 72 -13.63 4.04 -13.64
CA GLY A 72 -13.69 4.52 -15.04
C GLY A 72 -12.35 4.55 -15.78
N LEU A 73 -11.25 4.17 -15.11
CA LEU A 73 -9.93 4.02 -15.71
C LEU A 73 -9.60 2.55 -15.97
N LYS A 74 -8.85 2.29 -17.03
CA LYS A 74 -8.32 0.96 -17.35
C LYS A 74 -7.24 0.58 -16.32
N GLY A 75 -7.42 -0.57 -15.70
CA GLY A 75 -6.51 -1.11 -14.70
C GLY A 75 -6.28 -2.60 -14.90
N TYR A 76 -5.41 -3.14 -14.06
CA TYR A 76 -5.06 -4.55 -14.05
C TYR A 76 -5.07 -5.08 -12.62
N GLN A 77 -5.51 -6.32 -12.48
CA GLN A 77 -5.43 -7.13 -11.27
C GLN A 77 -4.33 -8.16 -11.44
N LYS A 78 -3.46 -8.29 -10.44
CA LYS A 78 -2.45 -9.36 -10.36
C LYS A 78 -3.13 -10.68 -10.00
N LEU A 79 -2.96 -11.71 -10.85
CA LEU A 79 -3.54 -13.04 -10.67
C LEU A 79 -2.53 -14.09 -10.15
N VAL A 80 -1.23 -13.77 -10.16
CA VAL A 80 -0.20 -14.68 -9.64
C VAL A 80 -0.33 -14.80 -8.12
N VAL A 81 -0.81 -15.96 -7.66
CA VAL A 81 -0.79 -16.37 -6.25
C VAL A 81 0.66 -16.54 -5.82
N GLU A 82 0.99 -16.00 -4.64
CA GLU A 82 2.29 -15.95 -3.97
C GLU A 82 2.89 -17.35 -3.69
N SER A 83 3.18 -18.11 -4.74
CA SER A 83 3.73 -19.45 -4.68
C SER A 83 5.25 -19.32 -4.52
N ASN A 84 5.76 -19.46 -3.28
CA ASN A 84 7.18 -19.59 -2.90
C ASN A 84 8.19 -18.53 -3.42
N ALA A 85 7.74 -17.52 -4.16
CA ALA A 85 8.57 -16.49 -4.79
C ALA A 85 8.72 -15.21 -3.93
N MET A 86 8.38 -15.26 -2.64
CA MET A 86 8.57 -14.13 -1.72
C MET A 86 10.04 -13.68 -1.60
N ALA A 87 10.99 -14.52 -2.01
CA ALA A 87 12.42 -14.17 -2.07
C ALA A 87 12.80 -13.34 -3.31
N SER A 88 12.08 -13.45 -4.44
CA SER A 88 12.43 -12.78 -5.71
C SER A 88 11.57 -11.55 -6.04
N LEU A 89 10.47 -11.37 -5.31
CA LEU A 89 9.61 -10.19 -5.35
C LEU A 89 10.12 -9.03 -4.48
N ARG A 90 11.13 -9.29 -3.64
CA ARG A 90 11.85 -8.20 -2.97
C ARG A 90 12.52 -7.35 -4.05
N PRO A 91 12.46 -6.01 -3.91
CA PRO A 91 13.21 -5.14 -4.78
C PRO A 91 14.69 -5.55 -4.75
N LYS A 92 15.31 -5.68 -5.94
CA LYS A 92 16.70 -6.14 -6.03
C LYS A 92 17.63 -5.10 -5.41
N ASP A 93 17.26 -3.83 -5.50
CA ASP A 93 17.94 -2.70 -4.88
C ASP A 93 16.99 -2.01 -3.87
N PRO A 94 17.42 -1.66 -2.64
CA PRO A 94 16.56 -1.02 -1.61
C PRO A 94 15.95 0.34 -2.05
N LEU A 95 16.44 0.92 -3.15
CA LEU A 95 15.95 2.18 -3.74
C LEU A 95 14.74 2.00 -4.67
N ASP A 96 14.37 0.76 -5.00
CA ASP A 96 13.27 0.45 -5.91
C ASP A 96 11.91 0.81 -5.29
N GLU A 97 11.75 0.69 -3.97
CA GLU A 97 10.53 1.11 -3.26
C GLU A 97 10.36 2.64 -3.29
N ILE A 98 11.45 3.39 -3.10
CA ILE A 98 11.47 4.85 -3.22
C ILE A 98 11.10 5.28 -4.64
N ARG A 99 11.57 4.54 -5.65
CA ARG A 99 11.25 4.79 -7.06
C ARG A 99 9.79 4.46 -7.39
N LEU A 100 9.23 3.42 -6.79
CA LEU A 100 7.80 3.11 -6.85
C LEU A 100 6.94 4.22 -6.26
N VAL A 101 7.33 4.75 -5.10
CA VAL A 101 6.62 5.86 -4.44
C VAL A 101 6.73 7.16 -5.27
N ILE A 102 7.91 7.48 -5.79
CA ILE A 102 8.12 8.64 -6.68
C ILE A 102 7.30 8.51 -7.98
N GLY A 103 7.30 7.32 -8.58
CA GLY A 103 6.50 7.02 -9.78
C GLY A 103 5.00 7.13 -9.50
N SER A 104 4.55 6.65 -8.32
CA SER A 104 3.16 6.78 -7.87
C SER A 104 2.74 8.23 -7.73
N LYS A 105 3.56 9.07 -7.08
CA LYS A 105 3.27 10.50 -6.84
C LYS A 105 3.17 11.31 -8.14
N LYS A 106 3.94 10.95 -9.17
CA LYS A 106 3.86 11.56 -10.51
C LYS A 106 2.70 11.01 -11.35
N ALA A 107 2.31 9.76 -11.11
CA ALA A 107 1.25 9.06 -11.81
C ALA A 107 -0.14 9.25 -11.19
N ILE A 108 -0.25 9.93 -10.04
CA ILE A 108 -1.55 10.35 -9.50
C ILE A 108 -2.25 11.08 -10.64
N PRO A 109 -3.34 10.53 -11.22
CA PRO A 109 -4.11 11.26 -12.20
C PRO A 109 -4.49 12.57 -11.52
N ARG A 110 -4.45 13.71 -12.24
CA ARG A 110 -4.85 15.03 -11.69
C ARG A 110 -6.33 15.01 -11.26
N ILE A 111 -6.64 14.28 -10.20
CA ILE A 111 -7.89 14.27 -9.49
C ILE A 111 -7.74 15.43 -8.52
N ALA A 112 -8.35 16.54 -8.91
CA ALA A 112 -8.59 17.76 -8.14
C ALA A 112 -7.41 18.30 -7.31
N LYS A 113 -6.98 19.52 -7.67
CA LYS A 113 -6.13 20.39 -6.86
C LYS A 113 -6.49 20.27 -5.36
N GLU A 114 -5.47 19.98 -4.55
CA GLU A 114 -5.51 20.09 -3.09
C GLU A 114 -6.00 21.49 -2.71
N THR A 115 -7.29 21.60 -2.39
CA THR A 115 -7.77 22.69 -1.56
C THR A 115 -7.22 22.45 -0.16
N PRO A 116 -6.63 23.46 0.50
CA PRO A 116 -6.24 23.33 1.90
C PRO A 116 -7.46 22.92 2.70
N ILE A 117 -7.39 21.73 3.30
CA ILE A 117 -8.48 21.13 4.06
C ILE A 117 -8.77 22.07 5.23
N LYS A 118 -9.87 22.82 5.16
CA LYS A 118 -10.42 23.51 6.33
C LYS A 118 -10.86 22.41 7.31
N ILE A 119 -10.29 22.43 8.52
CA ILE A 119 -10.68 21.53 9.60
C ILE A 119 -12.13 21.86 9.98
N ASN A 120 -13.07 21.07 9.46
CA ASN A 120 -14.49 21.13 9.79
C ASN A 120 -14.82 20.07 10.86
N GLY A 121 -15.90 20.25 11.61
CA GLY A 121 -16.35 19.31 12.65
C GLY A 121 -16.49 17.86 12.14
N ASP A 122 -17.04 17.69 10.93
CA ASP A 122 -17.19 16.39 10.28
C ASP A 122 -15.85 15.67 10.03
N LEU A 123 -14.78 16.44 9.79
CA LEU A 123 -13.46 15.89 9.54
C LEU A 123 -12.81 15.40 10.84
N LEU A 124 -13.04 16.12 11.94
CA LEU A 124 -12.64 15.69 13.27
C LEU A 124 -13.37 14.41 13.68
N GLU A 125 -14.69 14.32 13.47
CA GLU A 125 -15.48 13.15 13.81
C GLU A 125 -15.06 11.89 13.01
N LYS A 126 -14.77 12.07 11.72
CA LYS A 126 -14.20 10.99 10.88
C LYS A 126 -12.82 10.57 11.36
N SER A 127 -11.98 11.53 11.75
CA SER A 127 -10.64 11.25 12.28
C SER A 127 -10.68 10.50 13.61
N GLU A 128 -11.64 10.82 14.48
CA GLU A 128 -11.88 10.08 15.72
C GLU A 128 -12.35 8.65 15.45
N THR A 129 -13.22 8.46 14.45
CA THR A 129 -13.73 7.15 14.07
C THR A 129 -12.60 6.25 13.56
N ILE A 130 -11.76 6.77 12.67
CA ILE A 130 -10.62 6.03 12.12
C ILE A 130 -9.58 5.76 13.21
N GLY A 131 -9.28 6.74 14.06
CA GLY A 131 -8.38 6.56 15.18
C GLY A 131 -8.85 5.50 16.19
N LYS A 132 -10.15 5.44 16.48
CA LYS A 132 -10.76 4.37 17.31
C LYS A 132 -10.69 3.00 16.63
N ALA A 133 -10.87 2.95 15.31
CA ALA A 133 -10.73 1.70 14.55
C ALA A 133 -9.29 1.16 14.65
N ILE A 134 -8.29 2.02 14.41
CA ILE A 134 -6.87 1.66 14.57
C ILE A 134 -6.59 1.16 15.99
N GLN A 135 -7.09 1.87 17.00
CA GLN A 135 -6.93 1.46 18.39
C GLN A 135 -7.54 0.09 18.66
N THR A 136 -8.75 -0.17 18.16
CA THR A 136 -9.47 -1.44 18.36
C THR A 136 -8.75 -2.61 17.69
N GLU A 137 -8.20 -2.40 16.50
CA GLU A 137 -7.43 -3.40 15.77
C GLU A 137 -6.09 -3.69 16.47
N LEU A 138 -5.45 -2.65 17.01
CA LEU A 138 -4.22 -2.81 17.77
C LEU A 138 -4.46 -3.55 19.09
N GLU A 139 -5.54 -3.22 19.81
CA GLU A 139 -5.97 -3.94 21.01
C GLU A 139 -6.31 -5.40 20.70
N SER A 140 -6.99 -5.65 19.57
CA SER A 140 -7.33 -7.00 19.10
C SER A 140 -6.10 -7.82 18.74
N TRP A 141 -5.13 -7.22 18.06
CA TRP A 141 -3.84 -7.85 17.77
C TRP A 141 -3.07 -8.15 19.05
N MET A 142 -2.97 -7.20 19.98
CA MET A 142 -2.29 -7.41 21.26
C MET A 142 -2.93 -8.52 22.09
N LEU A 143 -4.27 -8.60 22.10
CA LEU A 143 -5.00 -9.68 22.77
C LEU A 143 -4.67 -11.05 22.16
N ARG A 144 -4.54 -11.13 20.83
CA ARG A 144 -4.16 -12.39 20.14
C ARG A 144 -2.71 -12.77 20.39
N GLU A 145 -1.80 -11.80 20.40
CA GLU A 145 -0.35 -12.07 20.47
C GLU A 145 0.15 -12.26 21.91
N THR A 146 -0.30 -11.41 22.83
CA THR A 146 0.20 -11.36 24.22
C THR A 146 -0.82 -11.82 25.25
N GLY A 147 -2.08 -12.05 24.85
CA GLY A 147 -3.17 -12.44 25.74
C GLY A 147 -3.63 -11.33 26.70
N ARG A 148 -3.07 -10.12 26.61
CA ARG A 148 -3.38 -8.99 27.49
C ARG A 148 -3.38 -7.68 26.71
N ILE A 149 -4.28 -6.78 27.09
CA ILE A 149 -4.33 -5.43 26.51
C ILE A 149 -3.65 -4.48 27.50
N SER A 150 -2.56 -3.85 27.08
CA SER A 150 -1.90 -2.78 27.82
C SER A 150 -2.18 -1.44 27.16
N LYS A 151 -3.03 -0.62 27.78
CA LYS A 151 -3.36 0.73 27.25
C LYS A 151 -2.13 1.62 27.09
N GLY A 152 -1.12 1.45 27.96
CA GLY A 152 0.15 2.16 27.84
C GLY A 152 0.92 1.79 26.58
N LEU A 153 0.96 0.49 26.24
CA LEU A 153 1.61 -0.01 25.03
C LEU A 153 0.83 0.38 23.78
N VAL A 154 -0.51 0.34 23.83
CA VAL A 154 -1.38 0.84 22.75
C VAL A 154 -1.04 2.29 22.43
N HIS A 155 -0.95 3.13 23.45
CA HIS A 155 -0.58 4.54 23.29
C HIS A 155 0.83 4.73 22.73
N GLU A 156 1.80 3.94 23.22
CA GLU A 156 3.17 3.95 22.70
C GLU A 156 3.20 3.60 21.21
N HIS A 157 2.49 2.56 20.78
CA HIS A 157 2.37 2.22 19.37
C HIS A 157 1.73 3.32 18.54
N MET A 158 0.65 3.95 19.02
CA MET A 158 0.02 5.07 18.31
C MET A 158 0.94 6.27 18.17
N LYS A 159 1.70 6.61 19.23
CA LYS A 159 2.68 7.70 19.19
C LYS A 159 3.81 7.40 18.22
N ASN A 160 4.33 6.17 18.24
CA ASN A 160 5.41 5.76 17.34
C ASN A 160 4.95 5.69 15.88
N MET A 161 3.71 5.24 15.61
CA MET A 161 3.09 5.34 14.29
C MET A 161 2.96 6.80 13.83
N CYS A 162 2.53 7.71 14.72
CA CYS A 162 2.45 9.13 14.40
C CYS A 162 3.83 9.74 14.10
N HIS A 163 4.85 9.37 14.87
CA HIS A 163 6.22 9.83 14.66
C HIS A 163 6.77 9.31 13.34
N ALA A 164 6.61 8.01 13.10
CA ALA A 164 7.02 7.36 11.87
C ALA A 164 6.34 7.99 10.65
N LEU A 165 5.02 8.19 10.70
CA LEU A 165 4.27 8.84 9.61
C LEU A 165 4.66 10.31 9.40
N SER A 166 5.10 11.01 10.45
CA SER A 166 5.61 12.39 10.33
C SER A 166 6.95 12.45 9.61
N GLU A 167 7.74 11.37 9.64
CA GLU A 167 8.98 11.26 8.88
C GLU A 167 8.69 10.85 7.43
N SER A 168 7.93 9.77 7.24
CA SER A 168 7.54 9.26 5.93
C SER A 168 6.47 8.16 6.03
N GLU A 169 5.77 7.87 4.93
CA GLU A 169 4.84 6.73 4.87
C GLU A 169 5.61 5.41 5.03
N GLU A 170 6.85 5.35 4.56
CA GLU A 170 7.75 4.21 4.62
C GLU A 170 8.19 3.91 6.06
N SER A 171 8.55 4.95 6.81
CA SER A 171 8.85 4.83 8.25
C SER A 171 7.65 4.22 8.98
N LEU A 172 6.42 4.63 8.65
CA LEU A 172 5.21 4.06 9.25
C LEU A 172 5.05 2.58 8.90
N PHE A 173 5.20 2.20 7.63
CA PHE A 173 5.05 0.80 7.22
C PHE A 173 6.14 -0.09 7.83
N GLU A 174 7.39 0.38 7.91
CA GLU A 174 8.46 -0.39 8.55
C GLU A 174 8.22 -0.55 10.04
N TYR A 175 7.72 0.50 10.72
CA TYR A 175 7.29 0.41 12.10
C TYR A 175 6.17 -0.62 12.28
N VAL A 176 5.12 -0.54 11.48
CA VAL A 176 3.97 -1.45 11.59
C VAL A 176 4.39 -2.89 11.30
N ARG A 177 5.21 -3.13 10.28
CA ARG A 177 5.73 -4.46 9.95
C ARG A 177 6.56 -5.07 11.07
N THR A 178 7.38 -4.28 11.74
CA THR A 178 8.31 -4.77 12.77
C THR A 178 7.67 -4.86 14.16
N GLN A 179 6.80 -3.92 14.50
CA GLN A 179 6.27 -3.79 15.86
C GLN A 179 4.80 -4.20 15.99
N THR A 180 3.98 -4.04 14.95
CA THR A 180 2.51 -4.25 15.01
C THR A 180 1.96 -4.89 13.72
N PRO A 181 2.51 -6.04 13.28
CA PRO A 181 2.23 -6.58 11.94
C PRO A 181 0.75 -6.92 11.72
N GLY A 182 -0.02 -7.16 12.80
CA GLY A 182 -1.43 -7.50 12.72
C GLY A 182 -2.36 -6.38 12.26
N ILE A 183 -1.89 -5.13 12.21
CA ILE A 183 -2.70 -3.97 11.76
C ILE A 183 -2.22 -3.39 10.42
N LEU A 184 -1.29 -4.08 9.74
CA LEU A 184 -0.64 -3.60 8.53
C LEU A 184 -1.63 -3.36 7.39
N ILE A 185 -2.61 -4.24 7.24
CA ILE A 185 -3.60 -4.17 6.16
C ILE A 185 -4.52 -2.98 6.37
N GLU A 186 -4.96 -2.77 7.60
CA GLU A 186 -5.88 -1.72 8.03
C GLU A 186 -5.24 -0.34 7.83
N ILE A 187 -3.98 -0.18 8.27
CA ILE A 187 -3.21 1.06 8.05
C ILE A 187 -3.00 1.33 6.56
N GLY A 188 -2.67 0.30 5.77
CA GLY A 188 -2.51 0.43 4.32
C GLY A 188 -3.79 0.85 3.60
N GLN A 189 -4.94 0.31 4.03
CA GLN A 189 -6.25 0.70 3.49
C GLN A 189 -6.61 2.14 3.83
N ILE A 190 -6.37 2.57 5.08
CA ILE A 190 -6.66 3.94 5.52
C ILE A 190 -5.80 4.95 4.76
N LEU A 191 -4.50 4.67 4.60
CA LEU A 191 -3.59 5.51 3.81
C LEU A 191 -4.06 5.65 2.36
N ARG A 192 -4.47 4.55 1.73
CA ARG A 192 -4.92 4.56 0.33
C ARG A 192 -6.23 5.32 0.14
N LEU A 193 -7.14 5.24 1.10
CA LEU A 193 -8.47 5.84 1.01
C LEU A 193 -8.49 7.31 1.42
N SER A 194 -7.71 7.68 2.44
CA SER A 194 -7.81 8.99 3.10
C SER A 194 -6.55 9.84 2.99
N GLY A 195 -5.41 9.24 2.60
CA GLY A 195 -4.13 9.92 2.50
C GLY A 195 -3.36 10.03 3.82
N PRO A 196 -2.06 10.33 3.76
CA PRO A 196 -1.16 10.40 4.91
C PRO A 196 -1.54 11.51 5.90
N ASP A 197 -1.93 12.69 5.42
CA ASP A 197 -2.29 13.81 6.28
C ASP A 197 -3.51 13.53 7.15
N PHE A 198 -4.49 12.81 6.60
CA PHE A 198 -5.69 12.41 7.31
C PHE A 198 -5.39 11.34 8.37
N LEU A 199 -4.54 10.36 8.04
CA LEU A 199 -4.10 9.36 9.01
C LEU A 199 -3.30 10.00 10.15
N LEU A 200 -2.42 10.96 9.82
CA LEU A 200 -1.64 11.69 10.81
C LEU A 200 -2.55 12.49 11.76
N LEU A 201 -3.58 13.16 11.23
CA LEU A 201 -4.58 13.83 12.04
C LEU A 201 -5.32 12.85 12.95
N SER A 202 -5.75 11.71 12.42
CA SER A 202 -6.46 10.67 13.17
C SER A 202 -5.62 10.13 14.33
N LEU A 203 -4.34 9.83 14.08
CA LEU A 203 -3.40 9.37 15.10
C LEU A 203 -3.17 10.44 16.19
N ARG A 204 -3.03 11.72 15.82
CA ARG A 204 -2.84 12.83 16.78
C ARG A 204 -4.07 13.09 17.63
N VAL A 205 -5.26 13.05 17.03
CA VAL A 205 -6.54 13.24 17.75
C VAL A 205 -6.72 12.12 18.77
N THR A 206 -6.42 10.88 18.40
CA THR A 206 -6.51 9.75 19.33
C THR A 206 -5.43 9.79 20.41
N GLU A 207 -4.18 10.15 20.10
CA GLU A 207 -3.13 10.37 21.10
C GLU A 207 -3.60 11.41 22.16
N SER A 208 -4.15 12.52 21.68
CA SER A 208 -4.62 13.62 22.53
C SER A 208 -5.83 13.22 23.41
N ASN A 209 -6.71 12.35 22.90
CA ASN A 209 -7.87 11.86 23.64
C ASN A 209 -7.50 10.76 24.66
N VAL A 210 -6.44 9.97 24.42
CA VAL A 210 -5.96 8.95 25.38
C VAL A 210 -5.27 9.58 26.58
N ARG A 211 -4.59 10.74 26.43
CA ARG A 211 -4.01 11.48 27.57
C ARG A 211 -5.03 11.95 28.60
N LYS A 212 -6.32 12.09 28.25
CA LYS A 212 -7.38 12.43 29.22
C LYS A 212 -7.70 11.32 30.22
N TYR A 213 -7.13 10.11 30.05
CA TYR A 213 -7.33 8.96 30.94
C TYR A 213 -6.08 8.57 31.74
N SER A 214 -5.05 9.42 31.85
CA SER A 214 -3.99 9.18 32.84
C SER A 214 -4.48 9.57 34.24
N PHE A 215 -4.68 8.56 35.10
CA PHE A 215 -4.71 8.72 36.55
C PHE A 215 -3.30 9.01 37.07
#